data_AF-A0A6I3C4N8-F1
#
_entry.id   AF-A0A6I3C4N8-F1
#
_cell.length_a   1.000
_cell.length_b   1.000
_cell.length_c   1.000
_cell.angle_alpha   90.00
_cell.angle_beta   90.00
_cell.angle_gamma   90.00
#
_symmetry.space_group_name_H-M   'P 1'
#
loop_
_entity.id
_entity.type
_entity.pdbx_description
1 polymer ?
#
loop_
_entity_poly.entity_id
_entity_poly.type
_entity_poly.pdbx_seq_one_letter_code
_entity_poly.pdbx_strand_id
1 'polypeptide(L)'
;MITLTPTRRRVARDLARAGTVVSAALFLVSLTQATWPNAAVSAAAQNAGNAQILAPSEVTLGAPLASGGSATVFALTPPSGASCTGDSTAGGYRVQSYIVPASVDPATLTFGPQGPLPAGTGANLRQPLFSGAGTPIVNKTTAVASAPGGGGLLTGMPTISFGVFGASGPQIIPAGTYNVGFACTLGLASATQLDKYWNAQMTFAVDSADKPSGITWTAVVGSTPATTTTTAPAVTTTTVASGVTTTTVKSGTATTTTTTVAGGATT
;
A
#
# COMPACT_ATOMS: atom_id res chain seq x y z
N MET A 1 75.79 2.12 -24.45
CA MET A 1 75.33 0.72 -24.53
C MET A 1 75.02 0.27 -23.11
N ILE A 2 73.75 0.19 -22.71
CA ILE A 2 73.35 -0.14 -21.34
C ILE A 2 72.87 -1.59 -21.31
N THR A 3 73.68 -2.47 -20.74
CA THR A 3 73.41 -3.91 -20.61
C THR A 3 72.49 -4.13 -19.40
N LEU A 4 71.21 -4.39 -19.64
CA LEU A 4 70.23 -4.66 -18.59
C LEU A 4 70.33 -6.11 -18.09
N THR A 5 70.59 -6.26 -16.78
CA THR A 5 70.76 -7.52 -16.04
C THR A 5 69.47 -8.37 -16.06
N PRO A 6 69.56 -9.70 -16.25
CA PRO A 6 68.42 -10.61 -16.52
C PRO A 6 67.36 -10.71 -15.42
N THR A 7 67.63 -10.22 -14.21
CA THR A 7 66.70 -10.23 -13.07
C THR A 7 65.52 -9.27 -13.25
N ARG A 8 65.70 -8.14 -13.95
CA ARG A 8 64.62 -7.15 -14.15
C ARG A 8 63.49 -7.63 -15.06
N ARG A 9 63.75 -8.59 -15.96
CA ARG A 9 62.72 -9.12 -16.88
C ARG A 9 61.73 -10.07 -16.21
N ARG A 10 62.10 -10.70 -15.09
CA ARG A 10 61.21 -11.63 -14.38
C ARG A 10 60.18 -10.87 -13.53
N VAL A 11 60.63 -9.86 -12.78
CA VAL A 11 59.76 -9.02 -11.92
C VAL A 11 58.68 -8.29 -12.73
N ALA A 12 58.99 -7.80 -13.93
CA ALA A 12 58.01 -7.13 -14.80
C ALA A 12 56.92 -8.09 -15.32
N ARG A 13 57.25 -9.38 -15.49
CA ARG A 13 56.29 -10.39 -15.96
C ARG A 13 55.32 -10.82 -14.87
N ASP A 14 55.76 -10.85 -13.62
CA ASP A 14 54.92 -11.23 -12.48
C ASP A 14 53.96 -10.09 -12.07
N LEU A 15 54.38 -8.82 -12.18
CA LEU A 15 53.50 -7.66 -11.96
C LEU A 15 52.38 -7.56 -13.00
N ALA A 16 52.63 -7.91 -14.27
CA ALA A 16 51.61 -7.94 -15.31
C ALA A 16 50.54 -9.03 -15.08
N ARG A 17 50.92 -10.17 -14.48
CA ARG A 17 49.98 -11.25 -14.14
C ARG A 17 49.14 -10.95 -12.90
N ALA A 18 49.68 -10.18 -11.95
CA ALA A 18 48.93 -9.74 -10.77
C ALA A 18 47.82 -8.72 -11.14
N GLY A 19 48.07 -7.84 -12.11
CA GLY A 19 47.07 -6.84 -12.56
C GLY A 19 45.82 -7.46 -13.18
N THR A 20 45.96 -8.53 -13.96
CA THR A 20 44.83 -9.20 -14.62
C THR A 20 43.86 -9.92 -13.67
N VAL A 21 44.36 -10.41 -12.52
CA VAL A 21 43.50 -11.12 -11.53
C VAL A 21 42.64 -10.14 -10.73
N VAL A 22 43.19 -8.95 -10.41
CA VAL A 22 42.46 -7.92 -9.66
C VAL A 22 41.35 -7.28 -10.50
N SER A 23 41.58 -7.06 -11.80
CA SER A 23 40.54 -6.53 -12.69
C SER A 23 39.41 -7.53 -12.98
N ALA A 24 39.70 -8.84 -13.04
CA ALA A 24 38.66 -9.86 -13.21
C ALA A 24 37.77 -10.00 -11.96
N ALA A 25 38.34 -9.88 -10.75
CA ALA A 25 37.58 -9.90 -9.51
C ALA A 25 36.63 -8.68 -9.37
N LEU A 26 37.08 -7.49 -9.77
CA LEU A 26 36.23 -6.29 -9.77
C LEU A 26 35.12 -6.34 -10.83
N PHE A 27 35.37 -6.96 -11.99
CA PHE A 27 34.34 -7.16 -13.01
C PHE A 27 33.28 -8.18 -12.58
N LEU A 28 33.67 -9.24 -11.86
CA LEU A 28 32.74 -10.23 -11.30
C LEU A 28 31.89 -9.68 -10.15
N VAL A 29 32.41 -8.78 -9.31
CA VAL A 29 31.61 -8.09 -8.26
C VAL A 29 30.64 -7.06 -8.87
N SER A 30 30.92 -6.56 -10.08
CA SER A 30 30.02 -5.64 -10.80
C SER A 30 28.81 -6.36 -11.43
N LEU A 31 28.91 -7.68 -11.67
CA LEU A 31 27.84 -8.48 -12.29
C LEU A 31 26.82 -9.04 -11.27
N THR A 32 27.13 -9.03 -9.97
CA THR A 32 26.22 -9.56 -8.95
C THR A 32 25.18 -8.55 -8.43
N GLN A 33 25.21 -7.29 -8.87
CA GLN A 33 24.18 -6.30 -8.53
C GLN A 33 23.11 -6.11 -9.62
N ALA A 34 23.27 -6.72 -10.79
CA ALA A 34 22.36 -6.53 -11.93
C ALA A 34 21.22 -7.57 -12.02
N THR A 35 21.12 -8.50 -11.07
CA THR A 35 20.15 -9.61 -11.11
C THR A 35 19.31 -9.72 -9.85
N TRP A 36 19.04 -8.59 -9.18
CA TRP A 36 17.90 -8.57 -8.27
C TRP A 36 16.66 -8.73 -9.13
N PRO A 37 15.90 -9.84 -9.00
CA PRO A 37 14.67 -9.97 -9.72
C PRO A 37 13.80 -8.81 -9.25
N ASN A 38 13.57 -7.83 -10.13
CA ASN A 38 12.39 -7.01 -10.05
C ASN A 38 11.26 -8.03 -10.05
N ALA A 39 10.77 -8.37 -8.86
CA ALA A 39 9.64 -9.26 -8.72
C ALA A 39 8.54 -8.60 -9.56
N ALA A 40 8.28 -9.19 -10.72
CA ALA A 40 7.17 -8.79 -11.55
C ALA A 40 5.96 -9.02 -10.67
N VAL A 41 5.39 -7.93 -10.13
CA VAL A 41 4.11 -7.94 -9.44
C VAL A 41 3.08 -8.30 -10.52
N SER A 42 2.90 -9.61 -10.70
CA SER A 42 1.88 -10.19 -11.56
C SER A 42 0.72 -10.69 -10.70
N ALA A 43 0.37 -9.90 -9.68
CA ALA A 43 -0.86 -10.09 -8.93
C ALA A 43 -1.82 -9.00 -9.38
N ALA A 44 -3.05 -9.38 -9.74
CA ALA A 44 -4.14 -8.45 -9.90
C ALA A 44 -4.22 -7.57 -8.64
N ALA A 45 -4.44 -6.27 -8.83
CA ALA A 45 -4.49 -5.30 -7.76
C ALA A 45 -5.35 -5.76 -6.59
N GLN A 46 -4.77 -5.82 -5.39
CA GLN A 46 -5.49 -6.30 -4.21
C GLN A 46 -6.25 -5.14 -3.54
N ASN A 47 -7.55 -5.34 -3.29
CA ASN A 47 -8.28 -4.51 -2.34
C ASN A 47 -7.73 -4.77 -0.94
N ALA A 48 -7.03 -3.79 -0.38
CA ALA A 48 -6.32 -3.88 0.89
C ALA A 48 -7.10 -3.24 2.06
N GLY A 49 -8.38 -2.90 1.85
CA GLY A 49 -9.30 -2.44 2.88
C GLY A 49 -9.91 -1.06 2.59
N ASN A 50 -10.70 -0.58 3.55
CA ASN A 50 -11.48 0.64 3.36
C ASN A 50 -10.76 1.85 3.95
N ALA A 51 -10.64 2.92 3.16
CA ALA A 51 -10.15 4.20 3.67
C ALA A 51 -11.22 4.87 4.54
N GLN A 52 -10.79 5.61 5.56
CA GLN A 52 -11.64 6.36 6.46
C GLN A 52 -11.62 7.83 6.10
N ILE A 53 -12.78 8.49 6.18
CA ILE A 53 -12.91 9.92 5.99
C ILE A 53 -13.07 10.55 7.37
N LEU A 54 -12.07 11.32 7.78
CA LEU A 54 -11.97 11.87 9.12
C LEU A 54 -11.86 13.40 9.06
N ALA A 55 -12.29 14.05 10.13
CA ALA A 55 -12.03 15.46 10.34
C ALA A 55 -10.50 15.69 10.40
N PRO A 56 -10.00 16.78 9.79
CA PRO A 56 -8.59 17.12 9.88
C PRO A 56 -8.28 17.44 11.35
N SER A 57 -7.26 16.78 11.89
CA SER A 57 -6.75 17.02 13.24
C SER A 57 -5.24 16.98 13.19
N GLU A 58 -4.60 17.91 13.90
CA GLU A 58 -3.15 18.08 13.83
C GLU A 58 -2.37 17.04 14.64
N VAL A 59 -3.05 16.28 15.53
CA VAL A 59 -2.38 15.45 16.56
C VAL A 59 -2.94 14.03 16.67
N THR A 60 -4.16 13.77 16.19
CA THR A 60 -4.84 12.45 16.29
C THR A 60 -5.76 12.22 15.10
N LEU A 61 -6.16 10.95 14.87
CA LEU A 61 -7.25 10.65 13.95
C LEU A 61 -8.52 11.39 14.42
N GLY A 62 -9.02 12.34 13.62
CA GLY A 62 -10.22 13.11 13.92
C GLY A 62 -11.49 12.24 13.91
N ALA A 63 -12.62 12.83 14.32
CA ALA A 63 -13.91 12.14 14.25
C ALA A 63 -14.28 11.78 12.80
N PRO A 64 -14.94 10.64 12.54
CA PRO A 64 -15.44 10.31 11.21
C PRO A 64 -16.34 11.42 10.64
N LEU A 65 -16.14 11.77 9.38
CA LEU A 65 -16.99 12.71 8.65
C LEU A 65 -17.91 11.95 7.69
N ALA A 66 -19.22 12.09 7.90
CA ALA A 66 -20.25 11.48 7.06
C ALA A 66 -20.69 12.38 5.90
N SER A 67 -20.35 13.67 5.92
CA SER A 67 -20.77 14.62 4.89
C SER A 67 -19.92 15.89 4.90
N GLY A 68 -19.98 16.64 3.80
CA GLY A 68 -19.36 17.95 3.66
C GLY A 68 -19.74 18.67 2.38
N GLY A 69 -19.31 19.93 2.27
CA GLY A 69 -19.33 20.71 1.04
C GLY A 69 -18.01 20.59 0.28
N SER A 70 -17.89 21.33 -0.83
CA SER A 70 -16.65 21.31 -1.63
C SER A 70 -15.45 21.90 -0.87
N ALA A 71 -15.68 22.96 -0.09
CA ALA A 71 -14.65 23.58 0.75
C ALA A 71 -14.33 22.79 2.03
N THR A 72 -15.08 21.73 2.36
CA THR A 72 -14.78 20.91 3.54
C THR A 72 -13.44 20.21 3.36
N VAL A 73 -12.49 20.55 4.24
CA VAL A 73 -11.19 19.88 4.33
C VAL A 73 -11.36 18.61 5.17
N PHE A 74 -10.85 17.49 4.69
CA PHE A 74 -10.89 16.21 5.40
C PHE A 74 -9.60 15.42 5.22
N ALA A 75 -9.35 14.47 6.12
CA ALA A 75 -8.29 13.47 5.95
C ALA A 75 -8.90 12.19 5.38
N LEU A 76 -8.37 11.73 4.24
CA LEU A 76 -8.59 10.37 3.78
C LEU A 76 -7.46 9.51 4.35
N THR A 77 -7.79 8.59 5.24
CA THR A 77 -6.81 7.81 5.97
C THR A 77 -6.99 6.33 5.66
N PRO A 78 -5.99 5.64 5.06
CA PRO A 78 -6.08 4.19 4.89
C PRO A 78 -6.02 3.50 6.28
N PRO A 79 -6.44 2.22 6.39
CA PRO A 79 -6.36 1.47 7.63
C PRO A 79 -4.97 1.48 8.26
N SER A 80 -4.90 1.30 9.59
CA SER A 80 -3.62 1.15 10.29
C SER A 80 -2.80 0.01 9.68
N GLY A 81 -1.52 0.25 9.43
CA GLY A 81 -0.61 -0.71 8.79
C GLY A 81 -0.73 -0.80 7.26
N ALA A 82 -1.54 0.04 6.62
CA ALA A 82 -1.61 0.12 5.17
C ALA A 82 -0.23 0.35 4.56
N SER A 83 0.19 -0.59 3.71
CA SER A 83 1.51 -0.62 3.10
C SER A 83 1.46 -1.17 1.68
N CYS A 84 2.27 -0.57 0.82
CA CYS A 84 2.64 -1.18 -0.45
C CYS A 84 3.53 -2.41 -0.21
N THR A 85 3.61 -3.30 -1.19
CA THR A 85 4.45 -4.51 -1.11
C THR A 85 5.94 -4.19 -0.93
N GLY A 86 6.41 -3.06 -1.45
CA GLY A 86 7.75 -2.52 -1.16
C GLY A 86 7.70 -1.02 -0.84
N ASP A 87 8.85 -0.46 -0.45
CA ASP A 87 8.98 0.97 -0.22
C ASP A 87 9.37 1.78 -1.46
N SER A 88 9.40 3.10 -1.31
CA SER A 88 9.80 4.02 -2.36
C SER A 88 11.30 4.06 -2.66
N THR A 89 12.15 3.72 -1.68
CA THR A 89 13.60 3.91 -1.75
C THR A 89 14.29 2.72 -2.39
N ALA A 90 14.02 1.52 -1.90
CA ALA A 90 14.55 0.27 -2.42
C ALA A 90 13.62 -0.37 -3.45
N GLY A 91 12.30 -0.26 -3.24
CA GLY A 91 11.31 -0.92 -4.09
C GLY A 91 10.76 -0.07 -5.24
N GLY A 92 10.99 1.24 -5.26
CA GLY A 92 10.47 2.14 -6.29
C GLY A 92 8.95 2.35 -6.26
N TYR A 93 8.25 1.89 -5.21
CA TYR A 93 6.80 2.03 -5.09
C TYR A 93 6.40 3.50 -4.92
N ARG A 94 5.21 3.84 -5.41
CA ARG A 94 4.60 5.17 -5.29
C ARG A 94 3.13 5.05 -4.91
N VAL A 95 2.63 6.03 -4.17
CA VAL A 95 1.23 6.14 -3.81
C VAL A 95 0.55 7.16 -4.71
N GLN A 96 -0.56 6.76 -5.31
CA GLN A 96 -1.45 7.58 -6.13
C GLN A 96 -2.77 7.76 -5.39
N SER A 97 -3.43 8.89 -5.60
CA SER A 97 -4.84 9.06 -5.22
C SER A 97 -5.75 8.98 -6.45
N TYR A 98 -7.02 8.67 -6.22
CA TYR A 98 -8.01 8.67 -7.29
C TYR A 98 -9.41 9.05 -6.80
N ILE A 99 -10.18 9.58 -7.74
CA ILE A 99 -11.64 9.61 -7.73
C ILE A 99 -12.15 9.10 -9.09
N VAL A 100 -13.04 8.10 -9.05
CA VAL A 100 -13.68 7.50 -10.23
C VAL A 100 -15.13 7.13 -9.93
N PRO A 101 -16.05 7.13 -10.92
CA PRO A 101 -17.41 6.66 -10.71
C PRO A 101 -17.44 5.25 -10.08
N ALA A 102 -18.43 4.96 -9.26
CA ALA A 102 -18.54 3.67 -8.58
C ALA A 102 -18.63 2.46 -9.53
N SER A 103 -19.05 2.69 -10.79
CA SER A 103 -19.07 1.68 -11.86
C SER A 103 -17.69 1.32 -12.40
N VAL A 104 -16.65 2.11 -12.10
CA VAL A 104 -15.26 1.83 -12.46
C VAL A 104 -14.62 1.03 -11.33
N ASP A 105 -14.18 -0.18 -11.66
CA ASP A 105 -13.41 -1.02 -10.74
C ASP A 105 -12.00 -0.41 -10.52
N PRO A 106 -11.64 -0.01 -9.27
CA PRO A 106 -10.33 0.53 -8.97
C PRO A 106 -9.17 -0.42 -9.32
N ALA A 107 -9.41 -1.74 -9.31
CA ALA A 107 -8.38 -2.74 -9.64
C ALA A 107 -7.93 -2.68 -11.11
N THR A 108 -8.70 -2.02 -11.98
CA THR A 108 -8.42 -1.86 -13.41
C THR A 108 -7.73 -0.54 -13.74
N LEU A 109 -7.51 0.33 -12.75
CA LEU A 109 -6.89 1.63 -12.97
C LEU A 109 -5.41 1.49 -13.26
N THR A 110 -4.94 2.31 -14.21
CA THR A 110 -3.51 2.57 -14.42
C THR A 110 -3.23 4.02 -14.07
N PHE A 111 -1.98 4.34 -13.71
CA PHE A 111 -1.63 5.65 -13.18
C PHE A 111 -0.40 6.20 -13.89
N GLY A 112 -0.55 7.41 -14.44
CA GLY A 112 0.55 8.18 -15.00
C GLY A 112 1.07 9.22 -14.01
N PRO A 113 1.99 10.10 -14.47
CA PRO A 113 2.52 11.19 -13.65
C PRO A 113 1.44 12.13 -13.08
N GLN A 114 0.31 12.25 -13.77
CA GLN A 114 -0.80 13.15 -13.41
C GLN A 114 -1.97 12.45 -12.70
N GLY A 115 -1.84 11.15 -12.36
CA GLY A 115 -2.88 10.38 -11.69
C GLY A 115 -3.52 9.30 -12.59
N PRO A 116 -4.79 8.92 -12.34
CA PRO A 116 -5.43 7.79 -13.01
C PRO A 116 -5.63 8.04 -14.51
N LEU A 117 -5.51 6.96 -15.30
CA LEU A 117 -5.65 6.96 -16.75
C LEU A 117 -6.81 6.06 -17.21
N PRO A 118 -7.40 6.35 -18.39
CA PRO A 118 -7.29 7.63 -19.11
C PRO A 118 -7.86 8.77 -18.27
N ALA A 119 -7.29 9.97 -18.33
CA ALA A 119 -7.86 11.11 -17.61
C ALA A 119 -9.25 11.47 -18.17
N GLY A 120 -10.17 11.86 -17.29
CA GLY A 120 -11.53 12.19 -17.70
C GLY A 120 -12.27 13.04 -16.67
N THR A 121 -13.40 13.58 -17.09
CA THR A 121 -14.36 14.34 -16.28
C THR A 121 -15.78 13.84 -16.56
N GLY A 122 -16.78 14.34 -15.83
CA GLY A 122 -18.16 13.98 -16.10
C GLY A 122 -18.43 12.50 -15.81
N ALA A 123 -19.20 11.84 -16.67
CA ALA A 123 -19.51 10.41 -16.56
C ALA A 123 -18.27 9.49 -16.67
N ASN A 124 -17.16 10.00 -17.23
CA ASN A 124 -15.90 9.27 -17.37
C ASN A 124 -14.84 9.78 -16.39
N LEU A 125 -15.23 10.41 -15.28
CA LEU A 125 -14.33 11.03 -14.33
C LEU A 125 -13.21 10.06 -13.89
N ARG A 126 -11.97 10.50 -14.10
CA ARG A 126 -10.75 9.83 -13.63
C ARG A 126 -9.75 10.94 -13.32
N GLN A 127 -9.65 11.30 -12.04
CA GLN A 127 -8.79 12.39 -11.58
C GLN A 127 -8.05 11.97 -10.30
N PRO A 128 -6.89 12.56 -10.00
CA PRO A 128 -6.32 12.46 -8.66
C PRO A 128 -7.19 13.24 -7.67
N LEU A 129 -6.96 12.99 -6.38
CA LEU A 129 -7.41 13.88 -5.32
C LEU A 129 -6.43 15.04 -5.18
N PHE A 130 -6.92 16.14 -4.62
CA PHE A 130 -6.15 17.37 -4.46
C PHE A 130 -6.05 17.73 -2.99
N SER A 131 -4.88 18.24 -2.60
CA SER A 131 -4.67 18.73 -1.25
C SER A 131 -5.58 19.94 -0.97
N GLY A 132 -5.73 20.31 0.30
CA GLY A 132 -6.40 21.57 0.67
C GLY A 132 -5.79 22.83 0.01
N ALA A 133 -4.54 22.75 -0.46
CA ALA A 133 -3.85 23.81 -1.20
C ALA A 133 -4.01 23.72 -2.73
N GLY A 134 -4.76 22.73 -3.24
CA GLY A 134 -5.00 22.53 -4.68
C GLY A 134 -3.91 21.73 -5.41
N THR A 135 -2.96 21.13 -4.71
CA THR A 135 -1.90 20.31 -5.34
C THR A 135 -2.41 18.87 -5.56
N PRO A 136 -2.27 18.29 -6.76
CA PRO A 136 -2.66 16.89 -6.99
C PRO A 136 -1.80 15.95 -6.14
N ILE A 137 -2.44 14.94 -5.54
CA ILE A 137 -1.81 13.94 -4.69
C ILE A 137 -1.44 12.73 -5.56
N VAL A 138 -0.27 12.81 -6.19
CA VAL A 138 0.25 11.81 -7.13
C VAL A 138 1.71 11.52 -6.83
N ASN A 139 2.17 10.32 -7.19
CA ASN A 139 3.56 9.87 -7.02
C ASN A 139 4.15 10.09 -5.63
N LYS A 140 3.33 10.02 -4.58
CA LYS A 140 3.78 10.23 -3.20
C LYS A 140 4.69 9.08 -2.78
N THR A 141 5.76 9.39 -2.06
CA THR A 141 6.65 8.39 -1.50
C THR A 141 6.03 7.72 -0.27
N THR A 142 6.24 6.41 -0.13
CA THR A 142 5.97 5.66 1.10
C THR A 142 7.05 5.94 2.14
N ALA A 143 6.80 5.54 3.39
CA ALA A 143 7.87 5.42 4.37
C ALA A 143 8.91 4.38 3.92
N VAL A 144 10.16 4.56 4.36
CA VAL A 144 11.24 3.57 4.19
C VAL A 144 10.92 2.34 5.04
N ALA A 145 11.09 1.16 4.46
CA ALA A 145 10.88 -0.09 5.18
C ALA A 145 11.91 -0.25 6.31
N SER A 146 11.48 -0.79 7.45
CA SER A 146 12.36 -1.06 8.59
C SER A 146 13.34 -2.21 8.35
N ALA A 147 13.11 -3.01 7.31
CA ALA A 147 13.99 -4.09 6.88
C ALA A 147 14.07 -4.14 5.34
N PRO A 148 15.19 -4.62 4.76
CA PRO A 148 15.32 -4.81 3.32
C PRO A 148 14.19 -5.69 2.76
N GLY A 149 13.54 -5.22 1.69
CA GLY A 149 12.41 -5.92 1.07
C GLY A 149 11.08 -5.81 1.84
N GLY A 150 11.03 -5.02 2.92
CA GLY A 150 9.78 -4.75 3.64
C GLY A 150 8.85 -3.79 2.89
N GLY A 151 7.59 -3.75 3.33
CA GLY A 151 6.56 -2.90 2.74
C GLY A 151 6.71 -1.42 3.08
N GLY A 152 6.32 -0.56 2.14
CA GLY A 152 6.30 0.88 2.32
C GLY A 152 5.00 1.36 2.94
N LEU A 153 5.02 1.80 4.20
CA LEU A 153 3.83 2.33 4.87
C LEU A 153 3.32 3.61 4.20
N LEU A 154 2.00 3.75 4.13
CA LEU A 154 1.32 4.96 3.71
C LEU A 154 1.28 5.95 4.88
N THR A 155 2.23 6.88 4.91
CA THR A 155 2.34 7.90 5.96
C THR A 155 2.25 9.33 5.42
N GLY A 156 1.91 10.28 6.30
CA GLY A 156 1.90 11.70 5.98
C GLY A 156 0.96 12.11 4.84
N MET A 157 -0.18 11.44 4.69
CA MET A 157 -1.17 11.79 3.66
C MET A 157 -1.70 13.21 3.90
N PRO A 158 -1.72 14.08 2.88
CA PRO A 158 -2.22 15.43 3.04
C PRO A 158 -3.74 15.43 3.21
N THR A 159 -4.27 16.50 3.79
CA THR A 159 -5.71 16.75 3.80
C THR A 159 -6.21 17.08 2.40
N ILE A 160 -7.47 16.77 2.13
CA ILE A 160 -8.12 16.82 0.83
C ILE A 160 -9.28 17.82 0.87
N SER A 161 -9.53 18.48 -0.25
CA SER A 161 -10.73 19.29 -0.49
C SER A 161 -11.16 19.18 -1.95
N PHE A 162 -12.44 19.33 -2.23
CA PHE A 162 -12.98 19.41 -3.58
C PHE A 162 -13.16 20.85 -4.06
N GLY A 163 -12.69 21.83 -3.29
CA GLY A 163 -12.76 23.25 -3.62
C GLY A 163 -11.93 23.63 -4.85
N VAL A 164 -10.92 22.83 -5.18
CA VAL A 164 -10.04 23.06 -6.35
C VAL A 164 -10.81 23.10 -7.68
N PHE A 165 -11.95 22.43 -7.77
CA PHE A 165 -12.74 22.37 -9.00
C PHE A 165 -13.49 23.68 -9.30
N GLY A 166 -13.60 24.56 -8.30
CA GLY A 166 -14.29 25.85 -8.42
C GLY A 166 -15.67 25.71 -9.07
N ALA A 167 -16.16 26.77 -9.71
CA ALA A 167 -17.50 26.76 -10.31
C ALA A 167 -17.74 25.67 -11.38
N SER A 168 -16.70 24.96 -11.84
CA SER A 168 -16.81 23.81 -12.75
C SER A 168 -17.04 22.48 -12.03
N GLY A 169 -17.14 22.48 -10.69
CA GLY A 169 -17.32 21.30 -9.86
C GLY A 169 -18.38 20.32 -10.37
N PRO A 170 -19.63 20.74 -10.67
CA PRO A 170 -20.68 19.84 -11.11
C PRO A 170 -20.42 19.24 -12.52
N GLN A 171 -19.66 19.94 -13.36
CA GLN A 171 -19.26 19.47 -14.69
C GLN A 171 -18.10 18.49 -14.60
N ILE A 172 -17.22 18.67 -13.62
CA ILE A 172 -16.06 17.79 -13.39
C ILE A 172 -16.50 16.54 -12.63
N ILE A 173 -17.17 16.71 -11.50
CA ILE A 173 -17.76 15.68 -10.64
C ILE A 173 -19.29 15.82 -10.67
N PRO A 174 -19.97 15.17 -11.63
CA PRO A 174 -21.43 15.12 -11.61
C PRO A 174 -21.97 14.46 -10.35
N ALA A 175 -23.25 14.70 -10.07
CA ALA A 175 -23.95 13.96 -9.03
C ALA A 175 -23.88 12.44 -9.29
N GLY A 176 -23.65 11.67 -8.23
CA GLY A 176 -23.48 10.22 -8.32
C GLY A 176 -22.58 9.67 -7.23
N THR A 177 -22.38 8.35 -7.23
CA THR A 177 -21.51 7.66 -6.28
C THR A 177 -20.15 7.38 -6.92
N TYR A 178 -19.09 7.59 -6.14
CA TYR A 178 -17.70 7.52 -6.59
C TYR A 178 -16.86 6.71 -5.61
N ASN A 179 -15.92 5.96 -6.17
CA ASN A 179 -14.81 5.35 -5.46
C ASN A 179 -13.70 6.40 -5.30
N VAL A 180 -13.28 6.63 -4.06
CA VAL A 180 -12.29 7.63 -3.67
C VAL A 180 -11.23 6.95 -2.81
N GLY A 181 -9.97 7.04 -3.18
CA GLY A 181 -8.98 6.19 -2.53
C GLY A 181 -7.51 6.48 -2.82
N PHE A 182 -6.68 5.59 -2.29
CA PHE A 182 -5.25 5.51 -2.58
C PHE A 182 -4.90 4.19 -3.24
N ALA A 183 -3.85 4.21 -4.06
CA ALA A 183 -3.35 3.08 -4.82
C ALA A 183 -1.82 3.03 -4.73
N CYS A 184 -1.26 1.86 -4.44
CA CYS A 184 0.17 1.56 -4.56
C CYS A 184 0.49 1.15 -5.98
N THR A 185 1.48 1.81 -6.58
CA THR A 185 1.91 1.56 -7.96
C THR A 185 3.40 1.29 -8.03
N LEU A 186 3.81 0.40 -8.94
CA LEU A 186 5.20 0.13 -9.29
C LEU A 186 5.42 0.24 -10.79
N GLY A 187 6.42 1.02 -11.19
CA GLY A 187 6.79 1.18 -12.60
C GLY A 187 5.84 2.09 -13.40
N LEU A 188 5.91 1.97 -14.73
CA LEU A 188 5.13 2.79 -15.66
C LEU A 188 3.67 2.31 -15.76
N ALA A 189 2.80 3.22 -16.24
CA ALA A 189 1.39 2.93 -16.48
C ALA A 189 1.21 1.68 -17.35
N SER A 190 0.64 0.63 -16.76
CA SER A 190 0.42 -0.67 -17.39
C SER A 190 -0.59 -1.47 -16.58
N ALA A 191 -1.14 -2.54 -17.16
CA ALA A 191 -2.11 -3.40 -16.49
C ALA A 191 -1.56 -4.10 -15.22
N THR A 192 -0.23 -4.17 -15.06
CA THR A 192 0.45 -4.80 -13.91
C THR A 192 1.06 -3.78 -12.95
N GLN A 193 0.78 -2.48 -13.14
CA GLN A 193 1.38 -1.42 -12.34
C GLN A 193 0.82 -1.38 -10.91
N LEU A 194 -0.46 -1.73 -10.75
CA LEU A 194 -1.21 -1.57 -9.51
C LEU A 194 -1.00 -2.76 -8.57
N ASP A 195 -0.51 -2.49 -7.36
CA ASP A 195 -0.20 -3.48 -6.32
C ASP A 195 -1.38 -3.66 -5.37
N LYS A 196 -1.75 -2.59 -4.66
CA LYS A 196 -2.80 -2.56 -3.64
C LYS A 196 -3.59 -1.28 -3.73
N TYR A 197 -4.84 -1.29 -3.30
CA TYR A 197 -5.63 -0.07 -3.15
C TYR A 197 -6.52 -0.09 -1.91
N TRP A 198 -6.83 1.12 -1.44
CA TRP A 198 -7.77 1.38 -0.36
C TRP A 198 -8.83 2.36 -0.84
N ASN A 199 -10.08 2.08 -0.51
CA ASN A 199 -11.21 2.80 -1.11
C ASN A 199 -12.22 3.25 -0.05
N ALA A 200 -12.85 4.39 -0.28
CA ALA A 200 -14.06 4.86 0.38
C ALA A 200 -15.09 5.21 -0.70
N GLN A 201 -16.38 5.01 -0.42
CA GLN A 201 -17.45 5.48 -1.30
C GLN A 201 -18.00 6.81 -0.84
N MET A 202 -18.11 7.75 -1.77
CA MET A 202 -18.70 9.07 -1.57
C MET A 202 -19.81 9.27 -2.59
N THR A 203 -20.94 9.84 -2.17
CA THR A 203 -22.01 10.26 -3.06
C THR A 203 -22.02 11.77 -3.13
N PHE A 204 -21.91 12.31 -4.34
CA PHE A 204 -21.93 13.74 -4.62
C PHE A 204 -23.32 14.16 -5.10
N ALA A 205 -23.71 15.35 -4.68
CA ALA A 205 -24.91 16.03 -5.16
C ALA A 205 -24.54 17.45 -5.61
N VAL A 206 -25.30 17.98 -6.57
CA VAL A 206 -25.18 19.38 -6.97
C VAL A 206 -25.89 20.25 -5.95
N ASP A 207 -25.21 21.29 -5.49
CA ASP A 207 -25.76 22.31 -4.60
C ASP A 207 -25.24 23.68 -5.02
N SER A 208 -26.08 24.51 -5.62
CA SER A 208 -25.68 25.85 -6.09
C SER A 208 -25.26 26.80 -4.95
N ALA A 209 -25.68 26.52 -3.71
CA ALA A 209 -25.31 27.31 -2.53
C ALA A 209 -23.91 26.95 -2.02
N ASP A 210 -23.44 25.73 -2.27
CA ASP A 210 -22.08 25.31 -1.94
C ASP A 210 -21.04 26.11 -2.75
N LYS A 211 -19.97 26.53 -2.08
CA LYS A 211 -18.84 27.24 -2.66
C LYS A 211 -17.53 26.60 -2.20
N PRO A 212 -16.50 26.58 -3.05
CA PRO A 212 -16.46 27.19 -4.38
C PRO A 212 -17.04 26.31 -5.49
N SER A 213 -17.28 25.02 -5.24
CA SER A 213 -17.53 24.04 -6.30
C SER A 213 -18.96 23.62 -6.55
N GLY A 214 -19.94 24.15 -5.81
CA GLY A 214 -21.34 23.86 -6.08
C GLY A 214 -21.70 22.38 -5.91
N ILE A 215 -20.96 21.66 -5.07
CA ILE A 215 -21.15 20.23 -4.80
C ILE A 215 -21.12 19.96 -3.31
N THR A 216 -22.02 19.12 -2.85
CA THR A 216 -21.95 18.51 -1.52
C THR A 216 -21.68 17.02 -1.66
N TRP A 217 -21.19 16.41 -0.59
CA TRP A 217 -20.92 14.99 -0.56
C TRP A 217 -21.38 14.37 0.75
N THR A 218 -21.75 13.09 0.67
CA THR A 218 -21.97 12.21 1.81
C THR A 218 -21.11 10.96 1.65
N ALA A 219 -20.65 10.38 2.75
CA ALA A 219 -19.81 9.21 2.76
C ALA A 219 -20.39 8.11 3.65
N VAL A 220 -20.11 6.86 3.29
CA VAL A 220 -20.43 5.72 4.15
C VAL A 220 -19.40 5.66 5.28
N VAL A 221 -19.77 6.19 6.45
CA VAL A 221 -18.97 6.09 7.67
C VAL A 221 -19.15 4.72 8.32
N GLY A 222 -18.06 4.06 8.73
CA GLY A 222 -18.11 2.96 9.69
C GLY A 222 -18.11 1.53 9.13
N SER A 223 -17.66 1.27 7.90
CA SER A 223 -17.29 -0.10 7.55
C SER A 223 -15.96 -0.46 8.22
N THR A 224 -16.01 -0.92 9.47
CA THR A 224 -14.88 -1.61 10.10
C THR A 224 -14.43 -2.73 9.16
N PRO A 225 -13.13 -2.87 8.83
CA PRO A 225 -12.67 -4.00 8.04
C PRO A 225 -13.17 -5.29 8.69
N ALA A 226 -13.84 -6.15 7.92
CA ALA A 226 -14.12 -7.50 8.39
C ALA A 226 -12.76 -8.15 8.66
N THR A 227 -12.44 -8.38 9.93
CA THR A 227 -11.27 -9.17 10.30
C THR A 227 -11.53 -10.59 9.78
N THR A 228 -11.01 -10.92 8.60
CA THR A 228 -10.93 -12.31 8.16
C THR A 228 -9.89 -12.99 9.02
N THR A 229 -10.33 -13.60 10.11
CA THR A 229 -9.51 -14.53 10.88
C THR A 229 -9.38 -15.80 10.03
N THR A 230 -8.28 -15.93 9.30
CA THR A 230 -7.93 -17.19 8.64
C THR A 230 -7.66 -18.21 9.75
N THR A 231 -8.59 -19.14 9.96
CA THR A 231 -8.42 -20.21 10.95
C THR A 231 -7.35 -21.14 10.42
N ALA A 232 -6.16 -21.15 11.04
CA ALA A 232 -5.13 -22.12 10.73
C ALA A 232 -5.67 -23.56 10.96
N PRO A 233 -5.30 -24.56 10.14
CA PRO A 233 -5.70 -25.94 10.36
C PRO A 233 -5.33 -26.40 11.77
N ALA A 234 -6.28 -27.04 12.46
CA ALA A 234 -6.09 -27.49 13.82
C ALA A 234 -4.95 -28.53 13.91
N VAL A 235 -3.95 -28.26 14.75
CA VAL A 235 -2.94 -29.24 15.15
C VAL A 235 -3.41 -29.89 16.44
N THR A 236 -3.60 -31.20 16.44
CA THR A 236 -3.88 -31.98 17.65
C THR A 236 -2.56 -32.32 18.34
N THR A 237 -2.37 -31.84 19.57
CA THR A 237 -1.22 -32.21 20.40
C THR A 237 -1.72 -33.00 21.60
N THR A 238 -1.30 -34.26 21.71
CA THR A 238 -1.61 -35.12 22.86
C THR A 238 -0.39 -35.17 23.77
N THR A 239 -0.52 -34.72 25.01
CA THR A 239 0.52 -34.82 26.04
C THR A 239 0.02 -35.72 27.16
N VAL A 240 0.72 -36.81 27.43
CA VAL A 240 0.41 -37.75 28.52
C VAL A 240 1.42 -37.53 29.65
N ALA A 241 0.93 -37.19 30.84
CA ALA A 241 1.72 -37.20 32.07
C ALA A 241 1.03 -38.12 33.08
N SER A 242 1.83 -38.88 33.85
CA SER A 242 1.36 -39.96 34.74
C SER A 242 0.17 -39.54 35.60
N GLY A 243 -0.97 -40.19 35.36
CA GLY A 243 -2.16 -40.14 36.21
C GLY A 243 -3.28 -39.19 35.76
N VAL A 244 -3.09 -38.38 34.71
CA VAL A 244 -4.15 -37.47 34.20
C VAL A 244 -4.19 -37.47 32.68
N THR A 245 -5.35 -37.78 32.11
CA THR A 245 -5.60 -37.65 30.67
C THR A 245 -6.31 -36.32 30.42
N THR A 246 -5.63 -35.37 29.77
CA THR A 246 -6.23 -34.10 29.35
C THR A 246 -6.45 -34.12 27.85
N THR A 247 -7.70 -34.15 27.41
CA THR A 247 -8.06 -34.07 26.00
C THR A 247 -8.57 -32.66 25.71
N THR A 248 -7.79 -31.86 24.99
CA THR A 248 -8.23 -30.52 24.58
C THR A 248 -8.71 -30.58 23.13
N VAL A 249 -10.02 -30.46 22.93
CA VAL A 249 -10.61 -30.34 21.59
C VAL A 249 -11.05 -28.90 21.40
N LYS A 250 -10.47 -28.22 20.41
CA LYS A 250 -10.93 -26.89 19.99
C LYS A 250 -11.93 -27.06 18.85
N SER A 251 -13.22 -27.04 19.17
CA SER A 251 -14.29 -26.93 18.18
C SER A 251 -14.70 -25.47 18.03
N GLY A 252 -14.98 -25.05 16.80
CA GLY A 252 -14.96 -23.67 16.30
C GLY A 252 -15.87 -22.61 16.94
N THR A 253 -16.49 -22.85 18.11
CA THR A 253 -17.30 -21.82 18.79
C THR A 253 -17.21 -21.86 20.33
N ALA A 254 -16.55 -22.84 20.95
CA ALA A 254 -16.32 -22.84 22.40
C ALA A 254 -15.15 -23.74 22.81
N THR A 255 -14.37 -23.29 23.80
CA THR A 255 -13.38 -24.14 24.48
C THR A 255 -14.09 -24.93 25.57
N THR A 256 -14.21 -26.25 25.41
CA THR A 256 -14.70 -27.15 26.47
C THR A 256 -13.50 -27.87 27.07
N THR A 257 -13.18 -27.57 28.33
CA THR A 257 -12.17 -28.31 29.09
C THR A 257 -12.90 -29.35 29.94
N THR A 258 -12.75 -30.63 29.61
CA THR A 258 -13.25 -31.73 30.43
C THR A 258 -12.10 -32.32 31.23
N THR A 259 -12.11 -32.10 32.54
CA THR A 259 -11.17 -32.72 33.47
C THR A 259 -11.87 -33.89 34.14
N THR A 260 -11.43 -35.12 33.87
CA THR A 260 -11.96 -36.32 34.54
C THR A 260 -10.97 -36.73 35.63
N VAL A 261 -11.37 -36.66 36.89
CA VAL A 261 -10.59 -37.19 38.02
C VAL A 261 -11.14 -38.58 38.36
N ALA A 262 -10.28 -39.59 38.34
CA ALA A 262 -10.66 -40.94 38.76
C ALA A 262 -10.96 -40.94 40.26
N GLY A 263 -12.19 -41.26 40.65
CA GLY A 263 -12.60 -41.37 42.04
C GLY A 263 -11.92 -42.55 42.73
N GLY A 264 -11.04 -42.27 43.70
CA GLY A 264 -10.46 -43.26 44.60
C GLY A 264 -11.42 -43.60 45.74
N ALA A 265 -11.55 -44.89 46.02
CA ALA A 265 -12.47 -45.48 47.01
C ALA A 265 -12.16 -45.07 48.46
N THR A 266 -13.22 -44.97 49.26
CA THR A 266 -13.23 -44.72 50.71
C THR A 266 -12.86 -45.98 51.50
N THR A 267 -12.00 -45.81 52.51
CA THR A 267 -11.92 -46.64 53.74
C THR A 267 -11.72 -45.73 54.92
#